data_AF-A0A2C9LRA2-F1
#
_entry.id   AF-A0A2C9LRA2-F1
#
_cell.length_a   1.000
_cell.length_b   1.000
_cell.length_c   1.000
_cell.angle_alpha   90.00
_cell.angle_beta   90.00
_cell.angle_gamma   90.00
#
_symmetry.space_group_name_H-M   'P 1'
#
loop_
_entity.id
_entity.type
_entity.pdbx_description
1 polymer ?
#
loop_
_entity_poly.entity_id
_entity_poly.type
_entity_poly.pdbx_seq_one_letter_code
_entity_poly.pdbx_strand_id
1 'polypeptide(L)'
;MDIEVANKHNVEQTLWKSVYYQVIESHRKRLGEESQDVQSKQKLMDVLDEGSRFFENLLKKLQSVYGFDLDLFSDGNKLIPENVSRIVKLALLSAQRVMMFLGDIARYREQASDTTNYGKARQ
;
A
#
# COMPACT_ATOMS: atom_id res chain seq x y z
N MET A 1 -15.85 -10.51 -4.30
CA MET A 1 -15.73 -9.03 -4.20
C MET A 1 -16.15 -8.49 -5.54
N ASP A 2 -17.20 -7.68 -5.59
CA ASP A 2 -17.66 -7.04 -6.83
C ASP A 2 -16.79 -5.80 -7.08
N ILE A 3 -16.01 -5.81 -8.17
CA ILE A 3 -15.08 -4.73 -8.49
C ILE A 3 -15.78 -3.44 -8.91
N GLU A 4 -17.00 -3.54 -9.45
CA GLU A 4 -17.78 -2.36 -9.84
C GLU A 4 -18.30 -1.67 -8.58
N VAL A 5 -18.82 -2.45 -7.62
CA VAL A 5 -19.23 -1.94 -6.31
C VAL A 5 -18.03 -1.39 -5.54
N ALA A 6 -16.89 -2.08 -5.56
CA ALA A 6 -15.67 -1.64 -4.87
C ALA A 6 -15.15 -0.30 -5.42
N ASN A 7 -15.14 -0.14 -6.74
CA ASN A 7 -14.78 1.12 -7.40
C ASN A 7 -15.81 2.22 -7.12
N LYS A 8 -17.11 1.91 -7.24
CA LYS A 8 -18.19 2.89 -7.04
C LYS A 8 -18.19 3.48 -5.63
N HIS A 9 -17.89 2.67 -4.62
CA HIS A 9 -17.89 3.09 -3.21
C HIS A 9 -16.49 3.46 -2.70
N ASN A 10 -15.48 3.50 -3.57
CA ASN A 10 -14.08 3.77 -3.19
C ASN A 10 -13.64 2.94 -1.98
N VAL A 11 -13.99 1.64 -1.97
CA VAL A 11 -13.74 0.74 -0.83
C VAL A 11 -12.26 0.69 -0.49
N GLU A 12 -11.40 0.66 -1.51
CA GLU A 12 -9.94 0.68 -1.40
C GLU A 12 -9.43 1.95 -0.71
N GLN A 13 -9.96 3.11 -1.11
CA GLN A 13 -9.57 4.40 -0.53
C GLN A 13 -10.02 4.51 0.93
N THR A 14 -11.23 4.04 1.22
CA THR A 14 -11.79 4.03 2.58
C THR A 14 -10.97 3.10 3.47
N LEU A 15 -10.64 1.90 2.99
CA LEU A 15 -9.77 0.96 3.70
C LEU A 15 -8.40 1.58 3.99
N TRP A 16 -7.76 2.18 2.98
CA TRP A 16 -6.48 2.86 3.15
C TRP A 16 -6.56 3.96 4.21
N LYS A 17 -7.56 4.84 4.13
CA LYS A 17 -7.71 5.96 5.07
C LYS A 17 -7.98 5.48 6.49
N SER A 18 -8.91 4.55 6.67
CA SER A 18 -9.39 4.12 7.98
C SER A 18 -8.43 3.18 8.70
N VAL A 19 -7.75 2.29 7.96
CA VAL A 19 -6.95 1.22 8.58
C VAL A 19 -5.47 1.56 8.60
N TYR A 20 -4.96 2.26 7.59
CA TYR A 20 -3.52 2.50 7.45
C TYR A 20 -3.16 3.95 7.69
N TYR A 21 -3.72 4.90 6.92
CA TYR A 21 -3.31 6.30 6.99
C TYR A 21 -3.53 6.91 8.39
N GLN A 22 -4.71 6.71 9.00
CA GLN A 22 -5.00 7.21 10.35
C GLN A 22 -4.09 6.59 11.41
N VAL A 23 -3.81 5.29 11.32
CA VAL A 23 -2.94 4.57 12.26
C VAL A 23 -1.50 5.08 12.11
N ILE A 24 -0.99 5.14 10.88
CA ILE A 24 0.36 5.65 10.58
C ILE A 24 0.54 7.08 11.09
N GLU A 25 -0.40 7.98 10.82
CA GLU A 25 -0.28 9.37 11.23
C GLU A 25 -0.41 9.54 12.75
N SER A 26 -1.24 8.73 13.41
CA SER A 26 -1.33 8.70 14.88
C SER A 26 -0.02 8.22 15.53
N HIS A 27 0.62 7.20 14.95
CA HIS A 27 1.95 6.75 15.39
C HIS A 27 3.04 7.79 15.09
N ARG A 28 3.00 8.45 13.93
CA ARG A 28 3.96 9.50 13.54
C ARG A 28 3.90 10.71 14.48
N LYS A 29 2.70 11.15 14.87
CA LYS A 29 2.52 12.27 15.80
C LYS A 29 3.15 11.97 17.17
N ARG A 30 2.91 10.77 17.72
CA ARG A 30 3.51 10.33 19.00
C ARG A 30 5.04 10.27 18.93
N LEU A 31 5.60 9.82 17.82
CA LEU A 31 7.05 9.78 17.60
C LEU A 31 7.73 11.15 17.47
N GLY A 32 6.97 12.19 17.08
CA GLY A 32 7.47 13.57 17.03
C GLY A 32 7.43 14.29 18.38
N GLU A 33 6.56 13.85 19.30
CA GLU A 33 6.34 14.47 20.61
C GLU A 33 7.15 13.79 21.73
N GLU A 34 7.40 12.47 21.63
CA GLU A 34 8.15 11.70 22.63
C GLU A 34 9.44 11.13 22.02
N SER A 35 10.58 11.56 22.55
CA SER A 35 11.89 11.03 22.18
C SER A 35 11.95 9.52 22.43
N GLN A 36 12.06 8.75 21.36
CA GLN A 36 12.57 7.37 21.33
C GLN A 36 11.77 6.28 22.08
N ASP A 37 10.44 6.22 21.93
CA ASP A 37 9.73 4.96 22.26
C ASP A 37 9.97 3.89 21.17
N VAL A 38 10.98 3.06 21.41
CA VAL A 38 11.34 1.91 20.56
C VAL A 38 10.14 0.96 20.37
N GLN A 39 9.26 0.83 21.37
CA GLN A 39 8.09 -0.05 21.29
C GLN A 39 7.04 0.50 20.32
N SER A 40 6.78 1.81 20.33
CA SER A 40 5.88 2.46 19.37
C SER A 40 6.42 2.41 17.94
N LYS A 41 7.74 2.49 17.75
CA LYS A 41 8.36 2.28 16.43
C LYS A 41 8.19 0.85 15.95
N GLN A 42 8.46 -0.14 16.81
CA GLN A 42 8.31 -1.55 16.44
C GLN A 42 6.87 -1.87 16.04
N LYS A 43 5.88 -1.39 16.80
CA LYS A 43 4.45 -1.55 16.45
C LYS A 43 4.09 -0.92 15.10
N LEU A 44 4.65 0.26 14.79
CA LEU A 44 4.45 0.88 13.48
C LEU A 44 5.06 0.01 12.35
N MET A 45 6.27 -0.51 12.55
CA MET A 45 6.91 -1.40 11.57
C MET A 45 6.09 -2.67 11.36
N ASP A 46 5.56 -3.28 12.43
CA ASP A 46 4.72 -4.48 12.35
C ASP A 46 3.44 -4.20 11.52
N VAL A 47 2.79 -3.05 11.75
CA VAL A 47 1.60 -2.62 10.98
C VAL A 47 1.93 -2.39 9.50
N LEU A 48 3.09 -1.78 9.20
CA LEU A 48 3.54 -1.54 7.83
C LEU A 48 3.87 -2.86 7.10
N ASP A 49 4.49 -3.81 7.79
CA ASP A 49 4.83 -5.12 7.25
C ASP A 49 3.57 -5.98 7.01
N GLU A 50 2.61 -5.95 7.93
CA GLU A 50 1.30 -6.60 7.74
C GLU A 50 0.52 -5.97 6.59
N GLY A 51 0.52 -4.63 6.50
CA GLY A 51 -0.09 -3.89 5.40
C GLY A 51 0.49 -4.25 4.04
N SER A 52 1.82 -4.32 3.95
CA SER A 52 2.52 -4.75 2.73
C SER A 52 2.04 -6.13 2.27
N ARG A 53 2.06 -7.12 3.19
CA ARG A 53 1.62 -8.49 2.89
C ARG A 53 0.15 -8.53 2.46
N PHE A 54 -0.71 -7.76 3.12
CA PHE A 54 -2.13 -7.70 2.78
C PHE A 54 -2.33 -7.18 1.35
N PHE A 55 -1.70 -6.05 1.00
CA PHE A 55 -1.87 -5.42 -0.31
C PHE A 55 -1.20 -6.22 -1.44
N GLU A 56 -0.04 -6.84 -1.20
CA GLU A 56 0.56 -7.78 -2.14
C GLU A 56 -0.34 -9.00 -2.44
N ASN A 57 -0.96 -9.56 -1.39
CA ASN A 57 -1.91 -10.65 -1.56
C ASN A 57 -3.20 -10.20 -2.27
N LEU A 58 -3.63 -8.95 -2.04
CA LEU A 58 -4.76 -8.37 -2.77
C LEU A 58 -4.43 -8.23 -4.27
N LEU A 59 -3.22 -7.79 -4.64
CA LEU A 59 -2.79 -7.74 -6.05
C LEU A 59 -2.82 -9.12 -6.71
N LYS A 60 -2.27 -10.14 -6.04
CA LYS A 60 -2.32 -11.53 -6.53
C LYS A 60 -3.75 -12.02 -6.72
N LYS A 61 -4.65 -11.66 -5.80
CA LYS A 61 -6.07 -12.04 -5.86
C LYS A 61 -6.84 -11.30 -6.95
N LEU A 62 -6.53 -10.03 -7.21
CA LEU A 62 -7.12 -9.28 -8.32
C LEU A 62 -6.72 -9.93 -9.66
N GLN A 63 -5.44 -10.23 -9.84
CA GLN A 63 -4.92 -10.91 -11.03
C GLN A 63 -5.59 -12.26 -11.27
N SER A 64 -5.69 -13.12 -10.23
CA SER A 64 -6.28 -14.45 -10.36
C SER A 64 -7.80 -14.43 -10.58
N VAL A 65 -8.52 -13.52 -9.93
CA VAL A 65 -10.00 -13.42 -10.05
C VAL A 65 -10.42 -12.84 -11.39
N TYR A 66 -9.68 -11.86 -11.92
CA TYR A 66 -10.05 -11.16 -13.15
C TYR A 66 -9.23 -11.59 -14.38
N GLY A 67 -8.27 -12.51 -14.21
CA GLY A 67 -7.54 -13.12 -15.32
C GLY A 67 -6.63 -12.15 -16.07
N PHE A 68 -5.86 -11.34 -15.33
CA PHE A 68 -4.87 -10.44 -15.92
C PHE A 68 -3.52 -10.58 -15.19
N ASP A 69 -2.46 -10.14 -15.85
CA ASP A 69 -1.09 -10.17 -15.33
C ASP A 69 -0.50 -8.75 -15.35
N LEU A 70 -0.15 -8.22 -14.17
CA LEU A 70 0.41 -6.88 -14.01
C LEU A 70 1.75 -6.71 -14.73
N ASP A 71 2.53 -7.77 -14.91
CA ASP A 71 3.82 -7.70 -15.60
C ASP A 71 3.65 -7.41 -17.10
N LEU A 72 2.46 -7.70 -17.65
CA LEU A 72 2.10 -7.36 -19.03
C LEU A 72 1.74 -5.87 -19.19
N PHE A 73 1.30 -5.22 -18.11
CA PHE A 73 0.89 -3.80 -18.12
C PHE A 73 1.98 -2.86 -17.57
N SER A 74 2.97 -3.39 -16.85
CA SER A 74 4.05 -2.60 -16.25
C SER A 74 5.17 -2.27 -17.24
N ASP A 75 5.44 -3.18 -18.18
CA ASP A 75 6.35 -2.92 -19.30
C ASP A 75 5.57 -2.25 -20.44
N GLY A 76 5.69 -0.92 -20.56
CA GLY A 76 5.04 -0.13 -21.64
C GLY A 76 5.40 -0.55 -23.08
N ASN A 77 6.31 -1.52 -23.24
CA ASN A 77 6.68 -2.13 -24.52
C ASN A 77 5.93 -3.44 -24.84
N LYS A 78 5.13 -3.99 -23.92
CA LYS A 78 4.33 -5.19 -24.18
C LYS A 78 3.00 -4.81 -24.83
N LEU A 79 2.60 -5.59 -25.84
CA LEU A 79 1.32 -5.42 -26.52
C LEU A 79 0.20 -5.68 -25.51
N ILE A 80 -0.45 -4.62 -25.04
CA ILE A 80 -1.69 -4.72 -24.26
C ILE A 80 -2.73 -5.39 -25.17
N PRO A 81 -3.44 -6.44 -24.72
CA PRO A 81 -4.49 -7.06 -25.51
C PRO A 81 -5.50 -6.00 -25.99
N GLU A 82 -5.77 -5.90 -27.30
CA GLU A 82 -6.66 -4.86 -27.85
C GLU A 82 -8.07 -4.89 -27.23
N ASN A 83 -8.51 -6.04 -26.72
CA ASN A 83 -9.84 -6.28 -26.19
C ASN A 83 -9.88 -6.58 -24.68
N VAL A 84 -9.27 -5.73 -23.85
CA VAL A 84 -9.44 -5.81 -22.38
C VAL A 84 -10.89 -5.49 -22.00
N SER A 85 -11.56 -6.42 -21.32
CA SER A 85 -12.95 -6.24 -20.87
C SER A 85 -13.07 -5.06 -19.87
N ARG A 86 -14.26 -4.45 -19.79
CA ARG A 86 -14.54 -3.36 -18.82
C ARG A 86 -14.22 -3.79 -17.38
N ILE A 87 -14.54 -5.02 -17.01
CA ILE A 87 -14.29 -5.57 -15.68
C ILE A 87 -12.78 -5.64 -15.40
N VAL A 88 -11.98 -6.10 -16.37
CA VAL A 88 -10.51 -6.15 -16.22
C VAL A 88 -9.93 -4.74 -16.14
N LYS A 89 -10.44 -3.76 -16.90
CA LYS A 89 -10.02 -2.34 -16.77
C LYS A 89 -10.29 -1.81 -15.35
N LEU A 90 -11.43 -2.12 -14.75
CA LEU A 90 -11.74 -1.73 -13.37
C LEU A 90 -10.85 -2.44 -12.35
N ALA A 91 -10.47 -3.70 -12.60
CA ALA A 91 -9.54 -4.43 -11.76
C ALA A 91 -8.11 -3.89 -11.87
N LEU A 92 -7.68 -3.45 -13.06
CA LEU A 92 -6.40 -2.78 -13.28
C LEU A 92 -6.33 -1.43 -12.56
N LEU A 93 -7.41 -0.63 -12.60
CA LEU A 93 -7.49 0.62 -11.84
C LEU A 93 -7.40 0.39 -10.32
N SER A 94 -8.08 -0.66 -9.83
CA SER A 94 -7.98 -1.09 -8.44
C SER A 94 -6.54 -1.50 -8.09
N ALA A 95 -5.91 -2.34 -8.93
CA ALA A 95 -4.53 -2.76 -8.73
C ALA A 95 -3.56 -1.56 -8.73
N GLN A 96 -3.76 -0.57 -9.60
CA GLN A 96 -3.00 0.67 -9.61
C GLN A 96 -3.09 1.42 -8.28
N ARG A 97 -4.29 1.51 -7.69
CA ARG A 97 -4.45 2.12 -6.34
C ARG A 97 -3.74 1.34 -5.27
N VAL A 98 -3.83 0.01 -5.30
CA VAL A 98 -3.12 -0.85 -4.36
C VAL A 98 -1.60 -0.68 -4.47
N MET A 99 -1.06 -0.55 -5.69
CA MET A 99 0.36 -0.24 -5.91
C MET A 99 0.75 1.12 -5.34
N MET A 100 -0.10 2.15 -5.44
CA MET A 100 0.15 3.44 -4.78
C MET A 100 0.23 3.30 -3.25
N PHE A 101 -0.66 2.52 -2.65
CA PHE A 101 -0.63 2.26 -1.20
C PHE A 101 0.63 1.51 -0.76
N LEU A 102 1.08 0.53 -1.55
CA LEU A 102 2.36 -0.16 -1.31
C LEU A 102 3.55 0.81 -1.37
N GLY A 103 3.55 1.74 -2.34
CA GLY A 103 4.58 2.79 -2.43
C GLY A 103 4.57 3.72 -1.21
N ASP A 104 3.39 4.12 -0.73
CA ASP A 104 3.25 4.92 0.48
C ASP A 104 3.77 4.14 1.71
N ILE A 105 3.42 2.86 1.86
CA ILE A 105 3.92 2.01 2.96
C ILE A 105 5.44 1.92 2.94
N ALA A 106 6.04 1.70 1.77
CA ALA A 106 7.49 1.66 1.62
C ALA A 106 8.14 2.98 2.06
N ARG A 107 7.58 4.12 1.64
CA ARG A 107 8.04 5.45 2.07
C ARG A 107 7.94 5.64 3.58
N TYR A 108 6.84 5.23 4.21
CA TYR A 108 6.69 5.33 5.66
C TYR A 108 7.67 4.44 6.42
N ARG A 109 8.00 3.26 5.87
CA ARG A 109 8.99 2.34 6.43
C ARG A 109 10.40 2.93 6.42
N GLU A 110 10.78 3.59 5.32
CA GLU A 110 12.07 4.30 5.21
C GLU A 110 12.16 5.44 6.23
N GLN A 111 11.12 6.29 6.30
CA GLN A 111 11.08 7.40 7.27
C GLN A 111 11.18 6.92 8.72
N ALA A 112 10.48 5.83 9.07
CA ALA A 112 10.56 5.22 10.40
C ALA A 112 11.97 4.68 10.69
N SER A 113 12.64 4.14 9.69
CA SER A 113 14.00 3.60 9.79
C SER A 113 15.06 4.72 9.94
N ASP A 114 14.96 5.79 9.15
CA ASP A 114 15.92 6.91 9.14
C ASP A 114 15.89 7.75 10.42
N THR A 115 14.73 7.85 11.09
CA THR A 115 14.65 8.47 12.42
C THR A 115 15.48 7.76 13.49
N THR A 116 16.01 6.57 13.20
CA THR A 116 16.87 5.80 14.11
C THR A 116 18.35 6.23 13.99
N ASN A 117 18.76 6.81 12.86
CA ASN A 117 20.17 7.16 12.61
C ASN A 117 20.59 8.54 13.15
N TYR A 118 19.66 9.44 13.45
CA TYR A 118 19.99 10.73 14.06
C TYR A 118 20.65 10.59 15.45
N GLY A 119 20.38 9.49 16.18
CA GLY A 119 21.03 9.21 17.47
C GLY A 119 22.47 8.72 17.36
N LYS A 120 22.85 8.09 16.23
CA LYS A 120 24.23 7.60 16.00
C LYS A 120 25.14 8.64 15.35
N ALA A 121 24.59 9.62 14.65
CA ALA A 121 25.37 10.69 14.00
C ALA A 121 25.81 11.82 14.95
N ARG A 122 25.53 11.71 16.25
CA ARG A 122 25.78 12.75 17.26
C ARG A 122 26.72 12.33 18.42
N GLN A 123 27.35 11.17 18.33
CA GLN A 123 28.39 10.72 19.28
C GLN A 123 29.76 10.69 18.61
#